data_AF-A0AAD4VG89-F1
#
_entry.id   AF-A0AAD4VG89-F1
#
_cell.length_a   1.000
_cell.length_b   1.000
_cell.length_c   1.000
_cell.angle_alpha   90.00
_cell.angle_beta   90.00
_cell.angle_gamma   90.00
#
_symmetry.space_group_name_H-M   'P 1'
#
loop_
_entity.id
_entity.type
_entity.pdbx_description
1 polymer ?
#
loop_
_entity_poly.entity_id
_entity_poly.type
_entity_poly.pdbx_seq_one_letter_code
_entity_poly.pdbx_strand_id
1 'polypeptide(L)'
;MGHLVFQRLYMCLGACQAGFIAGCRPIIGLDDCFLKDVYGGQFLGAVGGVCSECKNSWVWFLELLVKDVENVNQFGYTFISDK
;
A
#
# COMPACT_ATOMS: atom_id res chain seq x y z
N MET A 1 -22.61 -15.99 -14.75
CA MET A 1 -22.35 -16.00 -13.30
C MET A 1 -21.07 -15.22 -13.07
N GLY A 2 -21.13 -14.07 -12.40
CA GLY A 2 -19.95 -13.26 -12.11
C GLY A 2 -19.23 -13.81 -10.88
N HIS A 3 -17.98 -14.20 -11.04
CA HIS A 3 -17.14 -14.60 -9.91
C HIS A 3 -16.65 -13.34 -9.19
N LEU A 4 -16.74 -13.31 -7.86
CA LEU A 4 -16.13 -12.24 -7.08
C LEU A 4 -14.61 -12.41 -7.16
N VAL A 5 -13.93 -11.36 -7.62
CA VAL A 5 -12.46 -11.32 -7.71
C VAL A 5 -11.99 -10.23 -6.76
N PHE A 6 -11.13 -10.61 -5.82
CA PHE A 6 -10.44 -9.66 -4.98
C PHE A 6 -9.54 -8.78 -5.86
N GLN A 7 -9.67 -7.46 -5.73
CA GLN A 7 -8.89 -6.52 -6.52
C GLN A 7 -7.66 -6.02 -5.75
N ARG A 8 -7.87 -5.22 -4.70
CA ARG A 8 -6.80 -4.52 -3.98
C ARG A 8 -7.24 -4.27 -2.53
N LEU A 9 -6.30 -4.19 -1.60
CA LEU A 9 -6.51 -3.79 -0.21
C LEU A 9 -5.48 -2.72 0.17
N TYR A 10 -5.93 -1.67 0.82
CA TYR A 10 -5.10 -0.66 1.45
C TYR A 10 -5.48 -0.57 2.92
N MET A 11 -4.48 -0.58 3.81
CA MET A 11 -4.68 -0.47 5.25
C MET A 11 -3.65 0.48 5.85
N CYS A 12 -4.13 1.53 6.51
CA CYS A 12 -3.31 2.49 7.23
C CYS A 12 -3.56 2.34 8.73
N LEU A 13 -2.50 2.04 9.49
CA LEU A 13 -2.58 1.91 10.94
C LEU A 13 -2.50 3.31 11.56
N GLY A 14 -3.63 3.80 12.09
CA GLY A 14 -3.74 5.18 12.58
C GLY A 14 -2.69 5.56 13.64
N ALA A 15 -2.27 4.64 14.50
CA ALA A 15 -1.19 4.89 15.45
C ALA A 15 0.18 5.09 14.77
N CYS A 16 0.48 4.29 13.73
CA CYS A 16 1.70 4.44 12.93
C CYS A 16 1.67 5.75 12.13
N GLN A 17 0.53 6.09 11.54
CA GLN A 17 0.33 7.35 10.84
C GLN A 17 0.55 8.55 11.77
N ALA A 18 -0.08 8.56 12.94
CA ALA A 18 0.06 9.64 13.91
C ALA A 18 1.50 9.76 14.42
N GLY A 19 2.16 8.65 14.73
CA GLY A 19 3.57 8.64 15.14
C GLY A 19 4.51 9.14 14.03
N PHE A 20 4.26 8.74 12.79
CA PHE A 20 5.02 9.20 11.63
C PHE A 20 4.93 10.71 11.47
N ILE A 21 3.71 11.24 11.51
CA ILE A 21 3.41 12.68 11.43
C ILE A 21 4.03 13.46 12.60
N ALA A 22 3.96 12.93 13.82
CA ALA A 22 4.31 13.69 15.02
C ALA A 22 5.82 13.86 15.22
N GLY A 23 6.67 12.99 14.65
CA GLY A 23 8.10 13.06 14.93
C GLY A 23 9.03 12.19 14.09
N CYS A 24 8.54 11.43 13.12
CA CYS A 24 9.43 10.71 12.22
C CYS A 24 10.01 11.64 11.15
N ARG A 25 11.16 11.25 10.59
CA ARG A 25 11.64 11.87 9.35
C ARG A 25 10.64 11.56 8.24
N PRO A 26 10.39 12.50 7.30
CA PRO A 26 9.41 12.32 6.23
C PRO A 26 9.96 11.40 5.12
N ILE A 27 10.36 10.19 5.50
CA ILE A 27 10.92 9.16 4.63
C ILE A 27 9.95 7.99 4.62
N ILE A 28 9.48 7.62 3.44
CA ILE A 28 8.55 6.52 3.23
C ILE A 28 9.26 5.45 2.42
N GLY A 29 9.41 4.26 3.03
CA GLY A 29 9.86 3.06 2.33
C GLY A 29 8.68 2.38 1.65
N LEU A 30 8.81 2.09 0.35
CA LEU A 30 7.92 1.24 -0.42
C LEU A 30 8.63 -0.08 -0.66
N ASP A 31 7.97 -1.17 -0.28
CA ASP A 31 8.51 -2.52 -0.40
C ASP A 31 7.46 -3.43 -1.03
N ASP A 32 7.86 -4.15 -2.07
CA ASP A 32 7.03 -5.15 -2.74
C ASP A 32 7.16 -6.48 -2.01
N CYS A 33 6.29 -6.67 -1.03
CA CYS A 33 6.27 -7.92 -0.28
C CYS A 33 5.25 -8.90 -0.87
N PHE A 34 5.74 -10.06 -1.33
CA PHE A 34 4.87 -11.19 -1.61
C PHE A 34 4.34 -11.79 -0.30
N LEU A 35 3.02 -11.74 -0.11
CA LEU A 35 2.35 -12.47 0.97
C LEU A 35 2.56 -13.98 0.77
N LYS A 36 3.50 -14.55 1.53
CA LYS A 36 3.65 -16.00 1.67
C LYS A 36 2.68 -16.47 2.75
N ASP A 37 1.58 -17.10 2.35
CA ASP A 37 0.69 -17.76 3.29
C ASP A 37 1.37 -19.06 3.82
N VAL A 38 1.11 -19.39 5.08
CA VAL A 38 1.69 -20.55 5.81
C VAL A 38 1.06 -21.86 5.33
N TYR A 39 -0.15 -21.76 4.78
CA TYR A 39 -0.69 -22.73 3.84
C TYR A 39 -0.47 -22.13 2.45
N GLY A 40 -0.05 -22.89 1.44
CA GLY A 40 0.04 -22.38 0.05
C GLY A 40 -1.33 -22.00 -0.57
N GLY A 41 -2.28 -21.53 0.23
CA GLY A 41 -3.55 -20.96 -0.16
C GLY A 41 -3.37 -19.49 -0.46
N GLN A 42 -3.73 -19.12 -1.67
CA GLN A 42 -4.08 -17.75 -1.99
C GLN A 42 -5.05 -17.23 -0.93
N PHE A 43 -4.89 -15.97 -0.52
CA PHE A 43 -5.96 -15.17 0.08
C PHE A 43 -7.26 -15.53 -0.65
N LEU A 44 -8.15 -16.30 -0.02
CA LEU A 44 -9.17 -17.14 -0.67
C LEU A 44 -9.99 -16.40 -1.74
N GLY A 45 -9.50 -16.49 -2.97
CA GLY A 45 -10.03 -15.80 -4.12
C GLY A 45 -8.96 -15.87 -5.18
N ALA A 46 -9.16 -16.74 -6.18
CA ALA A 46 -8.32 -16.77 -7.37
C ALA A 46 -8.16 -15.33 -7.88
N VAL A 47 -7.00 -14.73 -7.61
CA VAL A 47 -6.65 -13.40 -8.11
C VAL A 47 -6.33 -13.65 -9.58
N GLY A 48 -7.38 -13.72 -10.39
CA GLY A 48 -7.27 -13.75 -11.84
C GLY A 48 -6.54 -12.49 -12.27
N GLY A 49 -5.23 -12.62 -12.51
CA GLY A 49 -4.38 -11.62 -13.16
C GLY A 49 -4.67 -10.17 -12.78
N VAL A 50 -4.84 -9.84 -11.50
CA VAL A 50 -4.77 -8.43 -11.11
C VAL A 50 -3.29 -8.10 -11.13
N CYS A 51 -2.91 -7.25 -12.06
CA CYS A 51 -1.54 -6.77 -12.18
C CYS A 51 -1.19 -5.96 -10.92
N SER A 52 -0.65 -6.67 -9.92
CA SER A 52 -0.23 -6.12 -8.63
C SER A 52 0.76 -4.98 -8.83
N GLU A 53 1.66 -5.14 -9.82
CA GLU A 53 2.73 -4.19 -10.16
C GLU A 53 2.39 -3.30 -11.36
N CYS A 54 1.11 -3.19 -11.76
CA CYS A 54 0.77 -2.25 -12.82
C CYS A 54 0.75 -0.82 -12.31
N LYS A 55 1.12 0.12 -13.19
CA LYS A 55 1.05 1.57 -12.94
C LYS A 55 -0.28 2.01 -12.31
N ASN A 56 -1.41 1.43 -12.73
CA ASN A 56 -2.74 1.77 -12.21
C ASN A 56 -2.96 1.35 -10.75
N SER A 57 -2.33 0.25 -10.31
CA SER A 57 -2.37 -0.20 -8.92
C SER A 57 -1.52 0.71 -8.04
N TRP A 58 -0.32 1.06 -8.52
CA TRP A 58 0.57 2.01 -7.86
C TRP A 58 0.00 3.42 -7.74
N VAL A 59 -0.56 3.97 -8.81
CA VAL A 59 -1.20 5.30 -8.77
C VAL A 59 -2.32 5.32 -7.74
N TRP A 60 -3.20 4.32 -7.75
CA TRP A 60 -4.28 4.20 -6.76
C TRP A 60 -3.76 4.09 -5.32
N PHE A 61 -2.71 3.29 -5.09
CA PHE A 61 -2.10 3.16 -3.76
C PHE A 61 -1.49 4.48 -3.29
N LEU A 62 -0.72 5.14 -4.16
CA LEU A 62 -0.06 6.41 -3.83
C LEU A 62 -1.09 7.52 -3.56
N GLU A 63 -2.20 7.58 -4.29
CA GLU A 63 -3.28 8.54 -4.02
C GLU A 63 -3.87 8.37 -2.61
N LEU A 64 -4.06 7.12 -2.16
CA LEU A 64 -4.54 6.83 -0.80
C LEU A 64 -3.51 7.17 0.26
N LEU A 65 -2.25 6.80 0.03
CA LEU A 65 -1.14 7.09 0.94
C LEU A 65 -0.95 8.61 1.10
N VAL A 66 -0.95 9.34 -0.01
CA VAL A 66 -0.86 10.80 -0.03
C VAL A 66 -2.01 11.41 0.75
N LYS A 67 -3.25 10.96 0.54
CA LYS A 67 -4.41 11.46 1.30
C LYS A 67 -4.27 11.29 2.81
N ASP A 68 -3.70 10.17 3.26
CA ASP A 68 -3.49 9.91 4.68
C ASP A 68 -2.34 10.75 5.26
N VAL A 69 -1.34 11.09 4.44
CA VAL A 69 -0.07 11.66 4.92
C VAL A 69 0.02 13.17 4.66
N GLU A 70 -0.68 13.72 3.67
CA GLU A 70 -0.64 15.15 3.29
C GLU A 70 -1.34 16.10 4.26
N ASN A 71 -2.01 15.60 5.30
CA ASN A 71 -2.71 16.48 6.22
C ASN A 71 -1.78 17.37 7.08
N VAL A 72 -0.44 17.18 7.05
CA VAL A 72 0.42 17.74 8.10
C VAL A 72 1.78 18.31 7.65
N ASN A 73 2.26 18.11 6.42
CA ASN A 73 3.67 18.40 6.13
C ASN A 73 3.94 19.40 4.99
N GLN A 74 4.58 20.52 5.35
CA GLN A 74 5.03 21.58 4.44
C GLN A 74 6.44 21.32 3.86
N PHE A 75 7.14 20.30 4.37
CA PHE A 75 8.56 20.04 4.06
C PHE A 75 8.79 18.95 3.00
N GLY A 76 7.73 18.37 2.44
CA GLY A 76 7.79 17.32 1.42
C GLY A 76 8.15 15.94 1.99
N TYR A 77 7.81 14.89 1.22
CA TYR A 77 8.12 13.50 1.55
C TYR A 77 9.20 12.95 0.62
N THR A 78 10.11 12.15 1.17
CA THR A 78 11.11 11.39 0.42
C THR A 78 10.65 9.94 0.31
N PHE A 79 10.54 9.42 -0.90
CA PHE A 79 10.18 8.02 -1.14
C PHE A 79 11.43 7.20 -1.48
N ILE A 80 11.54 6.01 -0.91
CA ILE A 80 12.58 5.03 -1.21
C ILE A 80 11.86 3.74 -1.59
N SER A 81 12.15 3.20 -2.77
CA SER A 81 11.64 1.91 -3.22
C SER A 81 12.80 0.93 -3.32
N ASP A 82 12.52 -0.37 -3.12
CA ASP A 82 13.42 -1.40 -3.64
C ASP A 82 13.44 -1.37 -5.19
N LYS A 83 14.47 -1.98 -5.78
CA LYS A 83 14.84 -1.83 -7.19
C LYS A 83 14.02 -2.67 -8.17
#